data_AF-A0A382SRA6-F1
#
_entry.id   AF-A0A382SRA6-F1
#
_cell.length_a   1.000
_cell.length_b   1.000
_cell.length_c   1.000
_cell.angle_alpha   90.00
_cell.angle_beta   90.00
_cell.angle_gamma   90.00
#
_symmetry.space_group_name_H-M   'P 1'
#
loop_
_entity.id
_entity.type
_entity.pdbx_description
1 polymer ?
#
loop_
_entity_poly.entity_id
_entity_poly.type
_entity_poly.pdbx_seq_one_letter_code
_entity_poly.pdbx_strand_id
1 'polypeptide(L)'
;MTTEQYIVFGLIAGTFGLFAWGRWRHDVVAAVALFSLAVADVILEKATGKSSRLLEDPSHALDGFGHPAVMTVAAVLIISRALRNSGVVDLLARYIMPLSKNQTLHIFSL
;
A
#
# COMPACT_ATOMS: atom_id res chain seq x y z
N MET A 1 -13.43 -19.10 18.15
CA MET A 1 -12.76 -17.86 17.70
C MET A 1 -12.26 -17.15 18.93
N THR A 2 -10.94 -16.98 19.06
CA THR A 2 -10.35 -16.27 20.20
C THR A 2 -10.67 -14.79 20.12
N THR A 3 -10.71 -14.09 21.26
CA THR A 3 -10.99 -12.64 21.30
C THR A 3 -10.02 -11.86 20.42
N GLU A 4 -8.75 -12.26 20.40
CA GLU A 4 -7.70 -11.70 19.54
C GLU A 4 -8.07 -11.78 18.04
N GLN A 5 -8.59 -12.93 17.62
CA GLN A 5 -8.94 -13.18 16.22
C GLN A 5 -10.12 -12.32 15.76
N TYR A 6 -11.10 -12.07 16.64
CA TYR A 6 -12.19 -11.14 16.36
C TYR A 6 -11.69 -9.69 16.22
N ILE A 7 -10.73 -9.28 17.05
CA ILE A 7 -10.14 -7.93 16.99
C ILE A 7 -9.40 -7.73 15.67
N VAL A 8 -8.54 -8.68 15.29
CA VAL A 8 -7.79 -8.61 14.02
C VAL A 8 -8.75 -8.58 12.83
N PHE A 9 -9.76 -9.45 12.83
CA PHE A 9 -10.74 -9.49 11.75
C PHE A 9 -11.54 -8.18 11.65
N GLY A 10 -11.96 -7.62 12.79
CA GLY A 10 -12.62 -6.31 12.86
C GLY A 10 -11.74 -5.17 12.35
N LEU A 11 -10.44 -5.18 12.70
CA LEU A 11 -9.48 -4.19 12.23
C LEU A 11 -9.28 -4.26 10.71
N ILE A 12 -9.14 -5.47 10.15
CA ILE A 12 -8.98 -5.69 8.71
C ILE A 12 -10.25 -5.22 7.97
N ALA A 13 -11.43 -5.64 8.42
CA ALA A 13 -12.70 -5.25 7.82
C ALA A 13 -12.91 -3.72 7.90
N GLY A 14 -12.60 -3.10 9.04
CA GLY A 14 -12.66 -1.65 9.20
C GLY A 14 -11.69 -0.92 8.28
N THR A 15 -10.45 -1.39 8.17
CA THR A 15 -9.42 -0.80 7.30
C THR A 15 -9.82 -0.87 5.83
N PHE A 16 -10.33 -2.02 5.37
CA PHE A 16 -10.86 -2.15 4.01
C PHE A 16 -12.09 -1.27 3.76
N GLY A 17 -12.99 -1.17 4.75
CA GLY A 17 -14.12 -0.24 4.68
C GLY A 17 -13.68 1.21 4.49
N LEU A 18 -12.67 1.66 5.26
CA LEU A 18 -12.11 3.00 5.12
C LEU A 18 -11.41 3.20 3.76
N PHE A 19 -10.69 2.21 3.26
CA PHE A 19 -10.09 2.27 1.92
C PHE A 19 -11.14 2.35 0.82
N ALA A 20 -12.23 1.59 0.93
CA ALA A 20 -13.32 1.61 -0.04
C ALA A 20 -14.11 2.93 -0.02
N TRP A 21 -14.23 3.58 1.15
CA TRP A 21 -14.91 4.86 1.28
C TRP A 21 -14.21 5.98 0.49
N GLY A 22 -12.88 5.92 0.34
CA GLY A 22 -12.10 6.80 -0.54
C GLY A 22 -12.09 8.30 -0.17
N ARG A 23 -12.72 8.69 0.94
CA ARG A 23 -12.78 10.11 1.38
C ARG A 23 -11.50 10.56 2.08
N TRP A 24 -10.80 9.64 2.74
CA TRP A 24 -9.55 9.93 3.44
C TRP A 24 -8.37 9.53 2.58
N ARG A 25 -7.26 10.26 2.70
CA ARG A 25 -6.00 9.85 2.06
C ARG A 25 -5.61 8.46 2.57
N HIS A 26 -5.27 7.57 1.65
CA HIS A 26 -4.91 6.18 1.97
C HIS A 26 -3.78 6.08 3.01
N ASP A 27 -2.79 6.97 2.94
CA ASP A 27 -1.68 7.04 3.90
C ASP A 27 -2.19 7.27 5.35
N VAL A 28 -3.19 8.14 5.50
CA VAL A 28 -3.79 8.47 6.81
C VAL A 28 -4.58 7.29 7.34
N VAL A 29 -5.35 6.61 6.48
CA VAL A 29 -6.08 5.40 6.86
C VAL A 29 -5.12 4.32 7.34
N ALA A 30 -4.00 4.11 6.64
CA ALA A 30 -2.98 3.14 7.04
C ALA A 30 -2.36 3.48 8.40
N ALA A 31 -2.01 4.76 8.64
CA ALA A 31 -1.48 5.21 9.92
C ALA A 31 -2.49 5.01 11.07
N VAL A 32 -3.77 5.31 10.83
CA VAL A 32 -4.84 5.10 11.83
C VAL A 32 -5.06 3.63 12.13
N ALA A 33 -5.02 2.76 11.11
CA ALA A 33 -5.17 1.31 11.30
C ALA A 33 -4.02 0.74 12.15
N LEU A 34 -2.79 1.15 11.86
CA LEU A 34 -1.60 0.71 12.59
C LEU A 34 -1.61 1.23 14.04
N PHE A 35 -2.01 2.49 14.24
CA PHE A 35 -2.20 3.06 15.58
C PHE A 35 -3.33 2.36 16.35
N SER A 36 -4.45 2.05 15.69
CA SER A 36 -5.59 1.37 16.32
C SER A 36 -5.22 -0.05 16.75
N LEU A 37 -4.39 -0.77 15.98
CA LEU A 37 -3.86 -2.07 16.36
C LEU A 37 -2.99 -1.97 17.63
N ALA A 38 -2.07 -1.01 17.68
CA ALA A 38 -1.20 -0.80 18.84
C ALA A 38 -2.00 -0.40 20.10
N VAL A 39 -3.01 0.47 19.96
CA VAL A 39 -3.90 0.85 21.06
C VAL A 39 -4.75 -0.33 21.51
N ALA A 40 -5.28 -1.13 20.58
CA ALA A 40 -6.06 -2.32 20.92
C ALA A 40 -5.24 -3.33 21.71
N ASP A 41 -3.96 -3.52 21.37
CA ASP A 41 -3.04 -4.41 22.09
C ASP A 41 -2.79 -3.95 23.53
N VAL A 42 -2.45 -2.67 23.73
CA VAL A 42 -2.23 -2.08 25.08
C VAL A 42 -3.50 -2.15 25.94
N ILE A 43 -4.67 -1.91 25.36
CA ILE A 43 -5.94 -2.01 26.09
C ILE A 43 -6.22 -3.46 26.50
N LEU A 44 -5.92 -4.43 25.64
CA LEU A 44 -6.14 -5.85 25.94
C LEU A 44 -5.21 -6.35 27.06
N GLU A 45 -3.95 -5.93 27.02
CA GLU A 45 -2.96 -6.23 28.06
C GLU A 45 -3.42 -5.70 29.43
N LYS A 46 -3.86 -4.43 29.49
CA LYS A 46 -4.37 -3.81 30.73
C LYS A 46 -5.69 -4.41 31.22
N ALA A 47 -6.59 -4.79 30.32
CA ALA A 47 -7.91 -5.32 30.68
C ALA A 47 -7.88 -6.80 31.09
N THR A 48 -6.94 -7.59 30.53
CA THR A 48 -6.93 -9.06 30.68
C THR A 48 -5.79 -9.55 31.58
N GLY A 49 -4.78 -8.73 31.88
CA GLY A 49 -3.67 -9.09 32.77
C GLY A 49 -2.78 -10.24 32.24
N LYS A 50 -2.92 -10.58 30.96
CA LYS A 50 -2.09 -11.54 30.22
C LYS A 50 -1.40 -10.80 29.08
N SER A 51 -0.15 -11.16 28.78
CA SER A 51 0.54 -10.71 27.56
C SER A 51 -0.34 -11.04 26.36
N SER A 52 -0.92 -9.98 25.78
CA SER A 52 -1.71 -10.02 24.57
C SER A 52 -0.81 -10.49 23.42
N ARG A 53 -1.28 -11.45 22.59
CA ARG A 53 -0.50 -11.92 21.42
C ARG A 53 -0.78 -11.12 20.15
N LEU A 54 -1.48 -9.98 20.26
CA LEU A 54 -1.79 -9.18 19.07
C LEU A 54 -0.52 -8.55 18.50
N LEU A 55 0.37 -8.03 19.35
CA LEU A 55 1.75 -7.65 18.99
C LEU A 55 2.73 -8.46 19.85
N GLU A 56 3.55 -9.28 19.19
CA GLU A 56 4.59 -10.08 19.87
C GLU A 56 5.73 -9.18 20.39
N ASP A 57 6.01 -8.08 19.70
CA ASP A 57 6.93 -7.02 20.12
C ASP A 57 6.51 -5.68 19.49
N PRO A 58 6.35 -4.59 20.27
CA PRO A 58 6.09 -3.25 19.73
C PRO A 58 7.11 -2.78 18.69
N SER A 59 8.36 -3.26 18.77
CA SER A 59 9.42 -2.92 17.81
C SER A 59 9.21 -3.53 16.42
N HIS A 60 8.54 -4.68 16.34
CA HIS A 60 8.25 -5.38 15.07
C HIS A 60 6.97 -4.92 14.38
N ALA A 61 6.18 -4.02 14.99
CA ALA A 61 4.93 -3.52 14.41
C ALA A 61 5.12 -2.75 13.09
N LEU A 62 6.32 -2.22 12.84
CA LEU A 62 6.66 -1.45 11.64
C LEU A 62 7.46 -2.25 10.60
N ASP A 63 7.71 -3.54 10.83
CA ASP A 63 8.51 -4.37 9.90
C ASP A 63 7.90 -4.44 8.50
N GLY A 64 6.59 -4.23 8.38
CA GLY A 64 5.90 -4.09 7.10
C GLY A 64 6.45 -2.97 6.21
N PHE A 65 7.00 -1.89 6.77
CA PHE A 65 7.63 -0.80 6.00
C PHE A 65 8.97 -1.21 5.37
N GLY A 66 9.70 -2.13 6.01
CA GLY A 66 10.96 -2.68 5.50
C GLY A 66 10.78 -3.85 4.54
N HIS A 67 9.53 -4.27 4.29
CA HIS A 67 9.24 -5.42 3.45
C HIS A 67 9.71 -5.17 2.00
N PRO A 68 10.41 -6.14 1.35
CA PRO A 68 10.97 -5.96 0.01
C PRO A 68 9.93 -5.54 -1.04
N ALA A 69 8.66 -5.97 -0.90
CA ALA A 69 7.61 -5.52 -1.83
C ALA A 69 7.30 -4.01 -1.70
N VAL A 70 7.33 -3.43 -0.49
CA VAL A 70 7.10 -1.99 -0.30
C VAL A 70 8.28 -1.18 -0.84
N MET A 71 9.51 -1.64 -0.55
CA MET A 71 10.74 -0.99 -0.99
C MET A 71 10.88 -0.97 -2.52
N THR A 72 10.49 -2.05 -3.21
CA THR A 72 10.53 -2.09 -4.68
C THR A 72 9.54 -1.11 -5.31
N VAL A 73 8.32 -0.98 -4.78
CA VAL A 73 7.35 0.02 -5.24
C VAL A 73 7.89 1.44 -5.05
N ALA A 74 8.46 1.73 -3.88
CA ALA A 74 9.09 3.03 -3.61
C ALA A 74 10.21 3.34 -4.62
N ALA A 75 11.09 2.37 -4.89
CA ALA A 75 12.18 2.51 -5.87
C ALA A 75 11.65 2.76 -7.29
N VAL A 76 10.63 2.00 -7.72
CA VAL A 76 9.99 2.18 -9.04
C VAL A 76 9.36 3.56 -9.17
N LEU A 77 8.70 4.07 -8.13
CA LEU A 77 8.13 5.41 -8.14
C LEU A 77 9.22 6.50 -8.23
N ILE A 78 10.32 6.34 -7.50
CA ILE A 78 11.47 7.25 -7.56
C ILE A 78 12.09 7.25 -8.96
N ILE A 79 12.36 6.07 -9.53
CA ILE A 79 12.93 5.92 -10.88
C ILE A 79 11.98 6.52 -11.92
N SER A 80 10.67 6.24 -11.83
CA SER A 80 9.66 6.81 -12.73
C SER A 80 9.67 8.35 -12.68
N ARG A 81 9.74 8.93 -11.48
CA ARG A 81 9.85 10.38 -11.30
C ARG A 81 11.15 10.93 -11.89
N ALA A 82 12.28 10.25 -11.67
CA ALA A 82 13.58 10.66 -12.19
C ALA A 82 13.62 10.63 -13.73
N LEU A 83 13.09 9.57 -14.35
CA LEU A 83 13.00 9.42 -15.80
C LEU A 83 12.07 10.46 -16.44
N ARG A 84 10.96 10.81 -15.78
CA ARG A 84 10.07 11.90 -16.23
C ARG A 84 10.74 13.26 -16.11
N ASN A 85 11.49 13.50 -15.02
CA ASN A 85 12.17 14.78 -14.80
C ASN A 85 13.39 14.99 -15.73
N SER A 86 14.04 13.91 -16.17
CA SER A 86 15.17 13.96 -17.10
C SER A 86 14.78 14.01 -18.58
N GLY A 87 13.47 13.94 -18.91
CA GLY A 87 12.98 13.94 -20.29
C GLY A 87 13.27 12.66 -21.08
N VAL A 88 13.82 11.62 -20.44
CA VAL A 88 14.09 10.32 -21.06
C VAL A 88 12.78 9.67 -21.53
N VAL A 89 11.69 9.84 -20.77
CA VAL A 89 10.36 9.35 -21.16
C VAL A 89 9.89 9.98 -22.47
N ASP A 90 10.13 11.28 -22.67
CA ASP A 90 9.74 11.98 -23.90
C ASP A 90 10.61 11.57 -25.10
N LEU A 91 11.90 11.32 -24.89
CA LEU A 91 12.79 10.78 -25.92
C LEU A 91 12.34 9.40 -26.38
N LEU A 92 12.08 8.48 -25.44
CA LEU A 92 11.58 7.15 -25.75
C LEU A 92 10.22 7.21 -26.46
N ALA A 93 9.30 8.07 -25.99
CA ALA A 93 8.01 8.26 -26.65
C ALA A 93 8.16 8.72 -28.11
N ARG A 94 9.11 9.63 -28.41
CA ARG A 94 9.40 10.07 -29.78
C ARG A 94 9.96 8.97 -30.68
N TYR A 95 10.75 8.06 -30.14
CA TYR A 95 11.24 6.90 -30.91
C TYR A 95 10.15 5.84 -31.14
N ILE A 96 9.21 5.69 -30.21
CA ILE A 96 8.13 4.69 -30.32
C ILE A 96 6.96 5.20 -31.18
N MET A 97 6.61 6.50 -31.13
CA MET A 97 5.53 7.11 -31.92
C MET A 97 5.54 6.76 -33.43
N PRO A 98 6.67 6.80 -34.16
CA PRO A 98 6.69 6.45 -35.58
C PRO A 98 6.37 4.97 -35.87
N LEU A 99 6.58 4.05 -34.91
CA LEU A 99 6.16 2.65 -35.03
C LEU A 99 4.63 2.49 -34.92
N SER A 100 3.96 3.44 -34.26
CA SER A 100 2.49 3.52 -34.18
C SER A 100 1.86 4.29 -35.34
N LYS A 101 2.65 4.77 -36.32
CA LYS A 101 2.17 5.67 -37.38
C LYS A 101 1.46 4.96 -38.53
N ASN A 102 1.54 3.62 -38.63
CA ASN A 102 0.82 2.83 -39.63
C ASN A 102 -0.61 2.43 -39.20
N GLN A 103 -1.29 3.28 -38.42
CA GLN A 103 -2.70 3.09 -38.05
C GLN A 103 -3.62 3.04 -39.29
N THR A 104 -3.22 3.64 -40.41
CA THR A 104 -3.97 3.58 -41.68
C THR A 104 -3.95 2.21 -42.35
N LEU A 105 -2.88 1.41 -42.20
CA LEU A 105 -2.82 0.05 -42.72
C LEU A 105 -3.70 -0.93 -41.90
N HIS A 106 -3.90 -0.67 -40.61
CA HIS A 106 -4.76 -1.47 -39.73
C HIS A 106 -6.25 -1.30 -40.03
N ILE A 107 -6.66 -0.15 -40.56
CA ILE A 107 -8.05 0.14 -40.94
C ILE A 107 -8.37 -0.41 -42.34
N PHE A 108 -7.39 -0.43 -43.25
CA PHE A 108 -7.56 -0.98 -44.62
C PHE A 108 -7.44 -2.51 -44.70
N SER A 109 -7.02 -3.18 -43.63
CA SER A 109 -6.89 -4.65 -43.58
C SER A 109 -8.11 -5.38 -43.03
N LEU A 110 -9.20 -4.68 -42.71
CA LEU A 110 -10.50 -5.24 -42.33
C LEU A 110 -11.50 -5.08 -43.47
#